data_AF-V6IFI6-F1
#
_entry.id   AF-V6IFI6-F1
#
_cell.length_a   1.000
_cell.length_b   1.000
_cell.length_c   1.000
_cell.angle_alpha   90.00
_cell.angle_beta   90.00
_cell.angle_gamma   90.00
#
_symmetry.space_group_name_H-M   'P 1'
#
loop_
_entity.id
_entity.type
_entity.pdbx_description
1 polymer ?
#
loop_
_entity_poly.entity_id
_entity_poly.type
_entity_poly.pdbx_seq_one_letter_code
_entity_poly.pdbx_strand_id
1 'polypeptide(L)'
;MFSYVLYESMIQFPKTLTSTEISKRLNVSYKGAANLKQRFQVFASQQLPKYKQLTYDALDREFKDFSLPPDEDADITEIMENRPYVCADTVVLYSASQRANQGRKRYRHAGSTASIYLSDKLGGRQVGTLAHTIAIKSGPVFFHSVPNERMNTLGPIIKDHLPLQTPLMTDSAYKFLWNIYKNHRQVNHSAHSKDARYKWARNRFSKLGCHSQVAEGNHRLLKTAFSSYCYIRPENSTRYLNEFSFLKNAHVFGLDVICENGEMLAGEVDERVDGAREMGRSSFGSDPGGPLGPAVGIGRKG
;
A
#
# COMPACT_ATOMS: atom_id res chain seq x y z
N MET A 1 -5.55 27.43 4.58
CA MET A 1 -4.43 26.63 5.15
C MET A 1 -4.57 25.13 4.89
N PHE A 2 -5.70 24.48 5.18
CA PHE A 2 -5.86 23.04 4.90
C PHE A 2 -5.71 22.70 3.41
N SER A 3 -6.38 23.45 2.52
CA SER A 3 -6.31 23.22 1.07
C SER A 3 -4.88 23.30 0.53
N TYR A 4 -4.04 24.18 1.09
CA TYR A 4 -2.62 24.26 0.78
C TYR A 4 -1.90 22.95 1.12
N VAL A 5 -2.09 22.43 2.34
CA VAL A 5 -1.47 21.17 2.79
C VAL A 5 -1.91 20.01 1.91
N LEU A 6 -3.21 19.92 1.57
CA LEU A 6 -3.74 18.89 0.68
C LEU A 6 -3.11 18.97 -0.72
N TYR A 7 -3.18 20.14 -1.35
CA TYR A 7 -2.67 20.38 -2.71
C TYR A 7 -1.18 20.11 -2.83
N GLU A 8 -0.38 20.63 -1.88
CA GLU A 8 1.07 20.42 -1.86
C GLU A 8 1.45 18.96 -1.61
N SER A 9 0.69 18.25 -0.76
CA SER A 9 0.92 16.83 -0.51
C SER A 9 0.63 15.99 -1.77
N MET A 10 -0.36 16.38 -2.57
CA MET A 10 -0.65 15.73 -3.85
C MET A 10 0.48 15.96 -4.86
N ILE A 11 0.97 17.18 -5.02
CA ILE A 11 2.05 17.51 -5.97
C ILE A 11 3.37 16.84 -5.60
N GLN A 12 3.72 16.83 -4.32
CA GLN A 12 5.02 16.34 -3.88
C GLN A 12 5.09 14.81 -3.79
N PHE A 13 3.95 14.11 -3.85
CA PHE A 13 3.93 12.65 -3.81
C PHE A 13 4.86 12.06 -4.89
N PRO A 14 5.76 11.10 -4.55
CA PRO A 14 5.77 10.25 -3.35
C PRO A 14 6.50 10.83 -2.13
N LYS A 15 7.01 12.07 -2.16
CA LYS A 15 7.57 12.72 -0.97
C LYS A 15 6.43 13.14 -0.04
N THR A 16 6.61 12.93 1.26
CA THR A 16 5.66 13.38 2.27
C THR A 16 5.95 14.80 2.76
N LEU A 17 4.91 15.62 2.86
CA LEU A 17 5.02 17.00 3.38
C LEU A 17 5.11 17.01 4.92
N THR A 18 6.23 17.44 5.48
CA THR A 18 6.45 17.41 6.94
C THR A 18 5.86 18.62 7.67
N SER A 19 5.59 18.51 8.98
CA SER A 19 5.15 19.64 9.81
C SER A 19 6.15 20.81 9.79
N THR A 20 7.46 20.51 9.69
CA THR A 20 8.51 21.53 9.56
C THR A 20 8.38 22.30 8.25
N GLU A 21 8.11 21.62 7.14
CA GLU A 21 7.90 22.28 5.85
C GLU A 21 6.60 23.11 5.85
N ILE A 22 5.51 22.57 6.39
CA ILE A 22 4.25 23.30 6.55
C ILE A 22 4.47 24.58 7.37
N SER A 23 5.18 24.49 8.50
CA SER A 23 5.50 25.64 9.36
C SER A 23 6.24 26.73 8.59
N LYS A 24 7.29 26.35 7.84
CA LYS A 24 8.11 27.29 7.08
C LYS A 24 7.34 27.94 5.94
N ARG A 25 6.56 27.17 5.19
CA ARG A 25 5.85 27.67 4.00
C ARG A 25 4.62 28.53 4.33
N LEU A 26 3.90 28.20 5.41
CA LEU A 26 2.73 28.96 5.84
C LEU A 26 3.05 30.05 6.87
N ASN A 27 4.31 30.18 7.29
CA ASN A 27 4.75 31.07 8.37
C ASN A 27 3.89 30.93 9.65
N VAL A 28 3.62 29.68 10.04
CA VAL A 28 2.88 29.34 11.27
C VAL A 28 3.78 28.63 12.26
N SER A 29 3.41 28.66 13.54
CA SER A 29 4.14 27.90 14.57
C SER A 29 4.19 26.41 14.22
N TYR A 30 5.27 25.73 14.66
CA TYR A 30 5.40 24.28 14.48
C TYR A 30 4.21 23.51 15.05
N LYS A 31 3.68 23.93 16.20
CA LYS A 31 2.47 23.33 16.81
C LYS A 31 1.24 23.50 15.91
N GLY A 32 1.06 24.69 15.32
CA GLY A 32 0.00 24.94 14.33
C GLY A 32 0.14 24.06 13.09
N ALA A 33 1.35 23.94 12.56
CA ALA A 33 1.65 23.09 11.42
C ALA A 33 1.42 21.59 11.71
N ALA A 34 1.82 21.12 12.89
CA ALA A 34 1.59 19.74 13.33
C ALA A 34 0.10 19.42 13.47
N ASN A 35 -0.70 20.35 13.98
CA ASN A 35 -2.16 20.21 14.02
C ASN A 35 -2.77 20.16 12.62
N LEU A 36 -2.31 21.01 11.69
CA LEU A 36 -2.75 20.96 10.29
C LEU A 36 -2.41 19.62 9.63
N LYS A 37 -1.19 19.11 9.85
CA LYS A 37 -0.75 17.80 9.37
C LYS A 37 -1.63 16.68 9.93
N GLN A 38 -1.90 16.69 11.23
CA GLN A 38 -2.77 15.69 11.85
C GLN A 38 -4.20 15.74 11.30
N ARG A 39 -4.76 16.93 11.07
CA ARG A 39 -6.08 17.08 10.43
C ARG A 39 -6.09 16.50 9.02
N PHE A 40 -5.04 16.72 8.23
CA PHE A 40 -4.89 16.11 6.91
C PHE A 40 -4.82 14.57 6.99
N GLN A 41 -4.08 14.03 7.96
CA GLN A 41 -4.00 12.58 8.17
C GLN A 41 -5.35 11.95 8.60
N VAL A 42 -6.12 12.66 9.41
CA VAL A 42 -7.49 12.25 9.78
C VAL A 42 -8.40 12.26 8.55
N PHE A 43 -8.36 13.35 7.77
CA PHE A 43 -9.11 13.45 6.52
C PHE A 43 -8.77 12.29 5.56
N ALA A 44 -7.48 12.02 5.33
CA ALA A 44 -7.03 10.90 4.50
C ALA A 44 -7.57 9.55 4.99
N SER A 45 -7.54 9.33 6.30
CA SER A 45 -8.08 8.10 6.92
C SER A 45 -9.58 7.95 6.70
N GLN A 46 -10.34 9.05 6.72
CA GLN A 46 -11.79 9.04 6.49
C GLN A 46 -12.15 8.79 5.02
N GLN A 47 -11.31 9.19 4.07
CA GLN A 47 -11.58 9.00 2.64
C GLN A 47 -11.14 7.62 2.12
N LEU A 48 -10.14 6.97 2.75
CA LEU A 48 -9.63 5.67 2.31
C LEU A 48 -10.68 4.57 2.09
N PRO A 49 -11.72 4.43 2.93
CA PRO A 49 -12.77 3.43 2.70
C PRO A 49 -13.44 3.53 1.32
N LYS A 50 -13.54 4.74 0.74
CA LYS A 50 -14.09 4.92 -0.62
C LYS A 50 -13.21 4.26 -1.67
N TYR A 51 -11.91 4.56 -1.66
CA TYR A 51 -10.96 3.92 -2.58
C TYR A 51 -10.87 2.40 -2.37
N LYS A 52 -10.97 1.94 -1.12
CA LYS A 52 -11.05 0.51 -0.81
C LYS A 52 -12.25 -0.13 -1.50
N GLN A 53 -13.45 0.46 -1.35
CA GLN A 53 -14.67 -0.07 -1.94
C GLN A 53 -14.57 -0.14 -3.47
N LEU A 54 -14.12 0.94 -4.12
CA LEU A 54 -13.91 0.95 -5.58
C LEU A 54 -12.96 -0.16 -6.04
N THR A 55 -11.87 -0.35 -5.29
CA THR A 55 -10.89 -1.39 -5.57
C THR A 55 -11.51 -2.78 -5.42
N TYR A 56 -12.25 -2.99 -4.32
CA TYR A 56 -12.93 -4.25 -4.04
C TYR A 56 -13.92 -4.59 -5.15
N ASP A 57 -14.79 -3.64 -5.51
CA ASP A 57 -15.82 -3.85 -6.53
C ASP A 57 -15.22 -4.09 -7.91
N ALA A 58 -14.12 -3.41 -8.25
CA ALA A 58 -13.42 -3.62 -9.52
C ALA A 58 -12.81 -5.03 -9.60
N LEU A 59 -12.17 -5.49 -8.52
CA LEU A 59 -11.61 -6.84 -8.44
C LEU A 59 -12.69 -7.92 -8.43
N ASP A 60 -13.80 -7.68 -7.73
CA ASP A 60 -14.91 -8.64 -7.63
C ASP A 60 -15.54 -8.86 -9.00
N ARG A 61 -15.77 -7.78 -9.76
CA ARG A 61 -16.27 -7.87 -11.14
C ARG A 61 -15.29 -8.57 -12.07
N GLU A 62 -14.01 -8.25 -11.99
CA GLU A 62 -12.97 -8.85 -12.85
C GLU A 62 -12.78 -10.35 -12.59
N PHE A 63 -12.89 -10.78 -11.33
CA PHE A 63 -12.55 -12.14 -10.91
C PHE A 63 -13.74 -13.01 -10.47
N LYS A 64 -14.99 -12.55 -10.64
CA LYS A 64 -16.21 -13.24 -10.18
C LYS A 64 -16.24 -14.74 -10.48
N ASP A 65 -15.91 -15.11 -11.72
CA ASP A 65 -15.90 -16.49 -12.22
C ASP A 65 -14.49 -16.98 -12.59
N PHE A 66 -13.46 -16.31 -12.06
CA PHE A 66 -12.07 -16.62 -12.37
C PHE A 66 -11.49 -17.66 -11.40
N SER A 67 -10.76 -18.63 -11.96
CA SER A 67 -9.99 -19.60 -11.18
C SER A 67 -8.66 -19.85 -11.85
N LEU A 68 -7.60 -19.82 -11.07
CA LEU A 68 -6.33 -20.38 -11.47
C LEU A 68 -6.41 -21.92 -11.48
N PRO A 69 -5.51 -22.60 -12.20
CA PRO A 69 -5.33 -24.04 -12.08
C PRO A 69 -5.18 -24.45 -10.60
N PRO A 70 -5.74 -25.58 -10.15
CA PRO A 70 -5.53 -26.03 -8.77
C PRO A 70 -4.07 -26.37 -8.45
N ASP A 71 -3.30 -26.73 -9.48
CA ASP A 71 -1.87 -27.00 -9.36
C ASP A 71 -1.08 -25.70 -9.10
N GLU A 72 -0.35 -25.66 -7.98
CA GLU A 72 0.50 -24.54 -7.57
C GLU A 72 1.74 -24.40 -8.45
N ASP A 73 2.20 -25.51 -9.04
CA ASP A 73 3.36 -25.55 -9.92
C ASP A 73 3.00 -25.28 -11.39
N ALA A 74 1.72 -25.02 -11.69
CA ALA A 74 1.30 -24.53 -13.00
C ALA A 74 1.77 -23.10 -13.24
N ASP A 75 2.30 -22.84 -14.45
CA ASP A 75 2.65 -21.49 -14.87
C ASP A 75 1.38 -20.69 -15.16
N ILE A 76 1.22 -19.55 -14.46
CA ILE A 76 0.07 -18.67 -14.61
C ILE A 76 0.38 -17.40 -15.41
N THR A 77 1.59 -17.29 -15.99
CA THR A 77 2.05 -16.08 -16.69
C THR A 77 1.09 -15.66 -17.79
N GLU A 78 0.73 -16.57 -18.70
CA GLU A 78 -0.18 -16.29 -19.81
C GLU A 78 -1.61 -15.99 -19.31
N ILE A 79 -2.08 -16.74 -18.30
CA ILE A 79 -3.44 -16.58 -17.73
C ILE A 79 -3.60 -15.18 -17.10
N MET A 80 -2.51 -14.65 -16.53
CA MET A 80 -2.49 -13.35 -15.84
C MET A 80 -2.01 -12.18 -16.72
N GLU A 81 -1.65 -12.39 -17.99
CA GLU A 81 -0.86 -11.44 -18.79
C GLU A 81 -1.52 -10.06 -18.98
N ASN A 82 -2.84 -9.95 -18.85
CA ASN A 82 -3.58 -8.67 -18.95
C ASN A 82 -4.56 -8.44 -17.81
N ARG A 83 -4.33 -9.09 -16.66
CA ARG A 83 -5.23 -9.00 -15.51
C ARG A 83 -4.61 -8.18 -14.37
N PRO A 84 -5.43 -7.59 -13.48
CA PRO A 84 -4.92 -6.95 -12.27
C PRO A 84 -4.04 -7.93 -11.48
N TYR A 85 -2.80 -7.52 -11.23
CA TYR A 85 -1.83 -8.32 -10.50
C TYR A 85 -1.74 -7.83 -9.06
N VAL A 86 -2.24 -8.64 -8.12
CA VAL A 86 -2.39 -8.24 -6.71
C VAL A 86 -1.31 -8.90 -5.85
N CYS A 87 -0.54 -8.08 -5.14
CA CYS A 87 0.44 -8.55 -4.18
C CYS A 87 0.06 -8.16 -2.76
N ALA A 88 0.35 -9.05 -1.81
CA ALA A 88 0.39 -8.70 -0.39
C ALA A 88 1.74 -9.09 0.24
N ASP A 89 2.33 -8.16 0.97
CA ASP A 89 3.58 -8.38 1.68
C ASP A 89 3.70 -7.45 2.89
N THR A 90 4.69 -7.67 3.76
CA THR A 90 4.91 -6.87 4.96
C THR A 90 6.35 -6.37 5.01
N VAL A 91 6.54 -5.13 5.47
CA VAL A 91 7.87 -4.53 5.62
C VAL A 91 8.05 -3.86 6.97
N VAL A 92 9.26 -3.98 7.52
CA VAL A 92 9.69 -3.21 8.68
C VAL A 92 10.07 -1.80 8.23
N LEU A 93 9.34 -0.79 8.69
CA LEU A 93 9.63 0.63 8.47
C LEU A 93 10.63 1.18 9.47
N TYR A 94 10.37 0.94 10.76
CA TYR A 94 11.26 1.30 11.84
C TYR A 94 11.55 0.04 12.65
N SER A 95 12.81 -0.20 12.99
CA SER A 95 13.22 -1.36 13.78
C SER A 95 13.82 -0.93 15.12
N ALA A 96 13.70 -1.78 16.12
CA ALA A 96 14.44 -1.70 17.36
C ALA A 96 15.94 -1.90 17.09
N SER A 97 16.69 -0.80 17.07
CA SER A 97 18.13 -0.83 16.90
C SER A 97 18.82 -1.59 18.05
N GLN A 98 20.06 -2.05 17.83
CA GLN A 98 20.85 -2.64 18.91
C GLN A 98 21.05 -1.67 20.08
N ARG A 99 21.19 -0.37 19.78
CA ARG A 99 21.26 0.69 20.78
C ARG A 99 19.97 0.80 21.58
N ALA A 100 18.81 0.79 20.92
CA ALA A 100 17.51 0.77 21.60
C ALA A 100 17.34 -0.47 22.48
N ASN A 101 17.93 -1.59 22.07
CA ASN A 101 17.99 -2.83 22.84
C ASN A 101 19.11 -2.88 23.88
N GLN A 102 19.90 -1.81 24.07
CA GLN A 102 21.05 -1.77 24.98
C GLN A 102 22.03 -2.95 24.78
N GLY A 103 22.29 -3.31 23.52
CA GLY A 103 23.16 -4.44 23.16
C GLY A 103 22.57 -5.83 23.45
N ARG A 104 21.36 -5.92 24.00
CA ARG A 104 20.70 -7.20 24.28
C ARG A 104 20.25 -7.86 22.99
N LYS A 105 20.33 -9.20 22.97
CA LYS A 105 19.75 -10.00 21.90
C LYS A 105 18.24 -9.73 21.81
N ARG A 106 17.73 -9.71 20.58
CA ARG A 106 16.28 -9.67 20.33
C ARG A 106 15.63 -10.88 21.01
N TYR A 107 14.38 -10.72 21.42
CA TYR A 107 13.60 -11.79 22.03
C TYR A 107 13.46 -13.01 21.10
N ARG A 108 12.98 -14.14 21.64
CA ARG A 108 12.74 -15.49 21.05
C ARG A 108 11.93 -15.55 19.74
N HIS A 109 11.70 -14.43 19.08
CA HIS A 109 11.08 -14.37 17.77
C HIS A 109 12.18 -14.08 16.74
N ALA A 110 12.32 -14.96 15.74
CA ALA A 110 13.05 -14.64 14.53
C ALA A 110 12.12 -13.89 13.57
N GLY A 111 12.68 -13.07 12.67
CA GLY A 111 11.93 -12.39 11.62
C GLY A 111 11.53 -10.94 11.91
N SER A 112 10.74 -10.37 11.00
CA SER A 112 10.36 -8.96 10.96
C SER A 112 9.59 -8.52 12.20
N THR A 113 8.64 -9.34 12.67
CA THR A 113 7.86 -9.05 13.89
C THR A 113 8.77 -8.82 15.09
N ALA A 114 9.78 -9.66 15.32
CA ALA A 114 10.69 -9.49 16.46
C ALA A 114 11.51 -8.20 16.40
N SER A 115 11.76 -7.70 15.18
CA SER A 115 12.59 -6.53 14.97
C SER A 115 11.92 -5.22 15.38
N ILE A 116 10.61 -5.21 15.57
CA ILE A 116 9.85 -4.00 15.97
C ILE A 116 9.61 -3.90 17.49
N TYR A 117 9.96 -4.93 18.26
CA TYR A 117 9.84 -4.94 19.71
C TYR A 117 11.21 -4.84 20.39
N LEU A 118 11.23 -4.24 21.58
CA LEU A 118 12.36 -4.38 22.48
C LEU A 118 12.43 -5.80 23.04
N SER A 119 13.61 -6.18 23.55
CA SER A 119 13.77 -7.38 24.37
C SER A 119 12.81 -7.37 25.57
N ASP A 120 12.32 -8.55 26.01
CA ASP A 120 11.50 -8.71 27.22
C ASP A 120 12.14 -8.10 28.48
N LYS A 121 13.47 -8.22 28.61
CA LYS A 121 14.25 -7.57 29.69
C LYS A 121 14.15 -6.03 29.70
N LEU A 122 13.65 -5.44 28.63
CA LEU A 122 13.38 -4.00 28.45
C LEU A 122 11.87 -3.72 28.38
N GLY A 123 11.04 -4.65 28.84
CA GLY A 123 9.58 -4.54 28.89
C GLY A 123 8.87 -4.97 27.60
N GLY A 124 9.58 -5.48 26.59
CA GLY A 124 8.94 -6.09 25.40
C GLY A 124 8.08 -5.13 24.57
N ARG A 125 8.23 -3.80 24.75
CA ARG A 125 7.34 -2.82 24.11
C ARG A 125 7.62 -2.70 22.61
N GLN A 126 6.58 -2.40 21.84
CA GLN A 126 6.74 -2.03 20.44
C GLN A 126 7.42 -0.67 20.33
N VAL A 127 8.53 -0.61 19.59
CA VAL A 127 9.23 0.65 19.26
C VAL A 127 9.42 0.84 17.76
N GLY A 128 9.21 -0.22 16.99
CA GLY A 128 9.25 -0.21 15.54
C GLY A 128 7.86 -0.28 14.92
N THR A 129 7.81 -0.02 13.62
CA THR A 129 6.59 -0.08 12.83
C THR A 129 6.75 -1.14 11.76
N LEU A 130 5.75 -2.02 11.70
CA LEU A 130 5.59 -3.01 10.66
C LEU A 130 4.40 -2.56 9.80
N ALA A 131 4.60 -2.46 8.49
CA ALA A 131 3.59 -2.04 7.52
C ALA A 131 3.23 -3.21 6.62
N HIS A 132 1.98 -3.66 6.71
CA HIS A 132 1.41 -4.61 5.76
C HIS A 132 0.89 -3.86 4.54
N THR A 133 1.19 -4.36 3.36
CA THR A 133 0.90 -3.73 2.08
C THR A 133 0.02 -4.65 1.25
N ILE A 134 -1.08 -4.11 0.74
CA ILE A 134 -1.88 -4.72 -0.33
C ILE A 134 -1.75 -3.80 -1.53
N ALA A 135 -1.18 -4.28 -2.62
CA ALA A 135 -0.83 -3.46 -3.79
C ALA A 135 -1.30 -4.12 -5.07
N ILE A 136 -1.88 -3.32 -5.97
CA ILE A 136 -2.23 -3.74 -7.33
C ILE A 136 -1.21 -3.13 -8.30
N LYS A 137 -0.70 -3.93 -9.24
CA LYS A 137 0.29 -3.46 -10.23
C LYS A 137 -0.27 -2.27 -11.01
N SER A 138 0.49 -1.18 -11.04
CA SER A 138 0.08 0.10 -11.65
C SER A 138 -1.23 0.68 -11.12
N GLY A 139 -1.71 0.21 -9.97
CA GLY A 139 -3.00 0.58 -9.40
C GLY A 139 -2.90 1.07 -7.95
N PRO A 140 -4.00 0.91 -7.18
CA PRO A 140 -4.05 1.39 -5.80
C PRO A 140 -3.17 0.56 -4.86
N VAL A 141 -2.86 1.17 -3.70
CA VAL A 141 -2.11 0.54 -2.62
C VAL A 141 -2.72 0.91 -1.27
N PHE A 142 -2.71 -0.04 -0.35
CA PHE A 142 -3.17 0.13 1.01
C PHE A 142 -2.09 -0.33 1.98
N PHE A 143 -1.68 0.57 2.87
CA PHE A 143 -0.72 0.28 3.92
C PHE A 143 -1.39 0.24 5.29
N HIS A 144 -1.13 -0.82 6.04
CA HIS A 144 -1.71 -1.06 7.36
C HIS A 144 -0.60 -1.19 8.40
N SER A 145 -0.72 -0.44 9.50
CA SER A 145 0.17 -0.60 10.64
C SER A 145 -0.24 -1.84 11.42
N VAL A 146 0.63 -2.84 11.48
CA VAL A 146 0.32 -4.13 12.12
C VAL A 146 1.29 -4.44 13.26
N PRO A 147 0.85 -5.12 14.33
CA PRO A 147 1.74 -5.55 15.41
C PRO A 147 2.58 -6.78 15.04
N ASN A 148 2.14 -7.62 14.09
CA ASN A 148 2.83 -8.85 13.72
C ASN A 148 2.32 -9.40 12.37
N GLU A 149 3.00 -10.43 11.86
CA GLU A 149 2.71 -11.09 10.57
C GLU A 149 1.84 -12.35 10.71
N ARG A 150 1.11 -12.53 11.83
CA ARG A 150 0.31 -13.74 12.05
C ARG A 150 -1.02 -13.68 11.29
N MET A 151 -1.57 -14.87 11.01
CA MET A 151 -2.87 -15.06 10.38
C MET A 151 -3.98 -14.22 11.01
N ASN A 152 -4.09 -14.23 12.35
CA ASN A 152 -5.15 -13.51 13.07
C ASN A 152 -5.06 -11.98 12.94
N THR A 153 -3.89 -11.47 12.52
CA THR A 153 -3.69 -10.04 12.26
C THR A 153 -3.85 -9.71 10.79
N LEU A 154 -3.19 -10.44 9.89
CA LEU A 154 -3.20 -10.14 8.46
C LEU A 154 -4.44 -10.66 7.73
N GLY A 155 -4.96 -11.84 8.11
CA GLY A 155 -6.11 -12.47 7.47
C GLY A 155 -7.36 -11.58 7.42
N PRO A 156 -7.81 -10.98 8.54
CA PRO A 156 -8.94 -10.05 8.54
C PRO A 156 -8.71 -8.82 7.65
N ILE A 157 -7.50 -8.26 7.65
CA ILE A 157 -7.15 -7.09 6.84
C ILE A 157 -7.25 -7.43 5.34
N ILE A 158 -6.64 -8.55 4.93
CA ILE A 158 -6.66 -8.98 3.53
C ILE A 158 -8.09 -9.27 3.08
N LYS A 159 -8.88 -10.00 3.89
CA LYS A 159 -10.30 -10.30 3.61
C LYS A 159 -11.17 -9.06 3.51
N ASP A 160 -10.89 -8.01 4.27
CA ASP A 160 -11.61 -6.73 4.19
C ASP A 160 -11.30 -5.93 2.91
N HIS A 161 -10.16 -6.19 2.26
CA HIS A 161 -9.70 -5.42 1.10
C HIS A 161 -9.84 -6.17 -0.23
N LEU A 162 -9.89 -7.50 -0.22
CA LEU A 162 -9.87 -8.32 -1.43
C LEU A 162 -11.04 -9.33 -1.45
N PRO A 163 -11.74 -9.45 -2.58
CA PRO A 163 -12.66 -10.57 -2.84
C PRO A 163 -11.92 -11.91 -2.83
N LEU A 164 -12.57 -12.99 -2.36
CA LEU A 164 -11.94 -14.31 -2.18
C LEU A 164 -11.45 -14.97 -3.48
N GLN A 165 -12.04 -14.58 -4.61
CA GLN A 165 -11.68 -15.03 -5.95
C GLN A 165 -10.46 -14.31 -6.51
N THR A 166 -10.01 -13.22 -5.87
CA THR A 166 -8.86 -12.44 -6.36
C THR A 166 -7.59 -13.29 -6.35
N PRO A 167 -6.85 -13.38 -7.48
CA PRO A 167 -5.52 -13.95 -7.50
C PRO A 167 -4.57 -13.12 -6.65
N LEU A 168 -4.06 -13.72 -5.57
CA LEU A 168 -3.22 -13.03 -4.59
C LEU A 168 -1.82 -13.64 -4.61
N MET A 169 -0.81 -12.81 -4.87
CA MET A 169 0.60 -13.23 -4.91
C MET A 169 1.34 -12.71 -3.68
N THR A 170 1.98 -13.61 -2.94
CA THR A 170 2.70 -13.24 -1.70
C THR A 170 4.08 -13.89 -1.64
N ASP A 171 4.90 -13.47 -0.66
CA ASP A 171 6.00 -14.32 -0.21
C ASP A 171 5.45 -15.55 0.55
N SER A 172 6.29 -16.55 0.71
CA SER A 172 6.11 -17.83 1.41
C SER A 172 5.71 -17.74 2.90
N ALA A 173 5.73 -16.54 3.50
CA ALA A 173 5.30 -16.33 4.89
C ALA A 173 3.78 -16.46 5.08
N TYR A 174 2.98 -16.31 4.03
CA TYR A 174 1.51 -16.21 4.10
C TYR A 174 0.79 -17.55 3.91
N LYS A 175 1.37 -18.66 4.38
CA LYS A 175 0.82 -20.02 4.15
C LYS A 175 -0.60 -20.21 4.67
N PHE A 176 -1.06 -19.37 5.58
CA PHE A 176 -2.42 -19.43 6.10
C PHE A 176 -3.49 -19.03 5.08
N LEU A 177 -3.14 -18.40 3.95
CA LEU A 177 -4.08 -17.96 2.92
C LEU A 177 -4.55 -19.09 2.00
N TRP A 178 -3.85 -20.23 1.94
CA TRP A 178 -4.16 -21.36 1.04
C TRP A 178 -5.60 -21.86 1.16
N ASN A 179 -6.14 -21.91 2.38
CA ASN A 179 -7.52 -22.38 2.62
C ASN A 179 -8.57 -21.26 2.53
N ILE A 180 -8.17 -20.04 2.23
CA ILE A 180 -9.04 -18.85 2.19
C ILE A 180 -9.17 -18.34 0.76
N TYR A 181 -8.05 -18.20 0.05
CA TYR A 181 -7.99 -17.71 -1.31
C TYR A 181 -7.58 -18.85 -2.24
N LYS A 182 -8.54 -19.38 -3.00
CA LYS A 182 -8.32 -20.48 -3.95
C LYS A 182 -7.25 -20.14 -5.01
N ASN A 183 -7.19 -18.87 -5.39
CA ASN A 183 -6.27 -18.35 -6.41
C ASN A 183 -4.97 -17.79 -5.80
N HIS A 184 -4.67 -18.11 -4.54
CA HIS A 184 -3.42 -17.70 -3.90
C HIS A 184 -2.21 -18.38 -4.53
N ARG A 185 -1.12 -17.63 -4.67
CA ARG A 185 0.19 -18.11 -5.12
C ARG A 185 1.29 -17.51 -4.27
N GLN A 186 2.37 -18.28 -4.10
CA GLN A 186 3.52 -17.86 -3.32
C GLN A 186 4.83 -18.04 -4.07
N VAL A 187 5.74 -17.10 -3.85
CA VAL A 187 7.15 -17.24 -4.21
C VAL A 187 7.99 -17.31 -2.93
N ASN A 188 9.05 -18.11 -2.92
CA ASN A 188 10.01 -18.14 -1.81
C ASN A 188 11.32 -17.46 -2.24
N HIS A 189 11.52 -16.23 -1.79
CA HIS A 189 12.72 -15.43 -2.12
C HIS A 189 13.99 -15.95 -1.45
N SER A 190 13.85 -16.74 -0.39
CA SER A 190 14.97 -17.35 0.31
C SER A 190 15.36 -18.71 -0.26
N ALA A 191 14.71 -19.17 -1.34
CA ALA A 191 15.02 -20.43 -1.98
C ALA A 191 16.43 -20.39 -2.59
N HIS A 192 17.30 -21.26 -2.09
CA HIS A 192 18.65 -21.47 -2.62
C HIS A 192 18.63 -22.12 -3.99
N SER A 193 19.70 -21.91 -4.77
CA SER A 193 19.91 -22.64 -6.02
C SER A 193 19.90 -24.15 -5.80
N LYS A 194 19.29 -24.89 -6.74
CA LYS A 194 19.41 -26.35 -6.80
C LYS A 194 20.79 -26.80 -7.31
N ASP A 195 21.54 -25.91 -7.98
CA ASP A 195 22.88 -26.21 -8.46
C ASP A 195 23.89 -26.10 -7.31
N ALA A 196 24.61 -27.18 -7.05
CA ALA A 196 25.61 -27.26 -5.99
C ALA A 196 26.70 -26.18 -6.09
N ARG A 197 27.04 -25.74 -7.31
CA ARG A 197 28.02 -24.67 -7.56
C ARG A 197 27.56 -23.32 -7.01
N TYR A 198 26.25 -23.10 -6.96
CA TYR A 198 25.62 -21.85 -6.57
C TYR A 198 24.81 -21.98 -5.28
N LYS A 199 25.21 -22.87 -4.36
CA LYS A 199 24.45 -23.15 -3.12
C LYS A 199 24.11 -21.92 -2.28
N TRP A 200 24.92 -20.86 -2.34
CA TRP A 200 24.67 -19.60 -1.62
C TRP A 200 23.86 -18.57 -2.40
N ALA A 201 23.67 -18.78 -3.71
CA ALA A 201 22.84 -17.93 -4.54
C ALA A 201 21.35 -18.19 -4.24
N ARG A 202 20.58 -17.11 -4.21
CA ARG A 202 19.11 -17.14 -4.14
C ARG A 202 18.57 -17.01 -5.55
N ASN A 203 17.78 -17.98 -5.99
CA ASN A 203 17.51 -18.16 -7.42
C ASN A 203 16.10 -17.74 -7.85
N ARG A 204 15.24 -17.25 -6.95
CA ARG A 204 13.82 -17.06 -7.26
C ARG A 204 13.28 -15.74 -6.74
N PHE A 205 13.42 -14.68 -7.56
CA PHE A 205 12.69 -13.41 -7.40
C PHE A 205 11.28 -13.48 -8.00
N SER A 206 11.08 -14.36 -8.98
CA SER A 206 9.78 -14.77 -9.53
C SER A 206 9.83 -16.26 -9.88
N LYS A 207 8.66 -16.90 -9.96
CA LYS A 207 8.51 -18.29 -10.39
C LYS A 207 7.10 -18.48 -10.96
N LEU A 208 6.96 -19.08 -12.15
CA LEU A 208 5.66 -19.51 -12.71
C LEU A 208 4.61 -18.37 -12.75
N GLY A 209 5.03 -17.17 -13.15
CA GLY A 209 4.16 -15.98 -13.13
C GLY A 209 3.88 -15.37 -11.74
N CYS A 210 4.40 -15.95 -10.66
CA CYS A 210 4.25 -15.45 -9.28
C CYS A 210 5.47 -14.65 -8.78
N HIS A 211 5.24 -13.45 -8.25
CA HIS A 211 6.22 -12.59 -7.57
C HIS A 211 5.55 -11.61 -6.59
N SER A 212 6.29 -11.04 -5.63
CA SER A 212 5.82 -9.97 -4.72
C SER A 212 6.37 -8.57 -5.05
N GLN A 213 7.00 -8.41 -6.21
CA GLN A 213 7.73 -7.20 -6.60
C GLN A 213 6.89 -5.91 -6.57
N VAL A 214 5.57 -6.01 -6.78
CA VAL A 214 4.65 -4.85 -6.72
C VAL A 214 4.60 -4.29 -5.30
N ALA A 215 4.52 -5.16 -4.28
CA ALA A 215 4.54 -4.73 -2.88
C ALA A 215 5.94 -4.20 -2.50
N GLU A 216 7.01 -4.88 -2.91
CA GLU A 216 8.40 -4.45 -2.64
C GLU A 216 8.75 -3.09 -3.25
N GLY A 217 8.29 -2.82 -4.49
CA GLY A 217 8.45 -1.52 -5.12
C GLY A 217 7.78 -0.40 -4.31
N ASN A 218 6.57 -0.66 -3.82
CA ASN A 218 5.85 0.26 -2.93
C ASN A 218 6.54 0.39 -1.55
N HIS A 219 7.14 -0.68 -1.02
CA HIS A 219 7.93 -0.61 0.20
C HIS A 219 9.14 0.32 0.07
N ARG A 220 9.79 0.33 -1.10
CA ARG A 220 10.89 1.26 -1.38
C ARG A 220 10.40 2.71 -1.33
N LEU A 221 9.31 3.02 -2.03
CA LEU A 221 8.71 4.36 -2.01
C LEU A 221 8.34 4.78 -0.58
N LEU A 222 7.69 3.88 0.16
CA LEU A 222 7.27 4.11 1.53
C LEU A 222 8.46 4.41 2.45
N LYS A 223 9.53 3.60 2.39
CA LYS A 223 10.76 3.82 3.18
C LYS A 223 11.44 5.14 2.86
N THR A 224 11.57 5.48 1.57
CA THR A 224 12.17 6.75 1.13
C THR A 224 11.34 7.95 1.57
N ALA A 225 10.01 7.86 1.49
CA ALA A 225 9.14 8.92 1.97
C ALA A 225 9.27 9.08 3.50
N PHE A 226 9.20 7.96 4.23
CA PHE A 226 9.17 7.96 5.69
C PHE A 226 10.50 8.34 6.33
N SER A 227 11.63 8.21 5.62
CA SER A 227 12.91 8.74 6.12
C SER A 227 12.87 10.24 6.39
N SER A 228 12.00 10.99 5.72
CA SER A 228 11.80 12.44 5.95
C SER A 228 11.28 12.76 7.35
N TYR A 229 10.61 11.79 8.00
CA TYR A 229 10.13 11.94 9.37
C TYR A 229 11.17 11.55 10.42
N CYS A 230 12.28 10.92 10.01
CA CYS A 230 13.31 10.27 10.84
C CYS A 230 12.81 9.10 11.68
N TYR A 231 11.77 9.32 12.50
CA TYR A 231 11.13 8.32 13.34
C TYR A 231 9.68 8.71 13.63
N ILE A 232 8.77 7.74 13.51
CA ILE A 232 7.38 7.88 13.93
C ILE A 232 7.13 6.85 15.02
N ARG A 233 6.51 7.28 16.11
CA ARG A 233 6.11 6.34 17.18
C ARG A 233 5.05 5.36 16.65
N PRO A 234 5.11 4.06 17.01
CA PRO A 234 4.18 3.06 16.51
C PRO A 234 2.70 3.36 16.78
N GLU A 235 2.38 4.08 17.86
CA GLU A 235 0.98 4.45 18.17
C GLU A 235 0.40 5.44 17.15
N ASN A 236 1.28 6.10 16.39
CA ASN A 236 0.91 7.08 15.40
C ASN A 236 1.03 6.54 13.97
N SER A 237 1.62 5.37 13.73
CA SER A 237 1.96 4.94 12.35
C SER A 237 0.75 4.77 11.45
N THR A 238 -0.40 4.32 11.97
CA THR A 238 -1.63 4.16 11.19
C THR A 238 -2.01 5.43 10.43
N ARG A 239 -2.03 6.59 11.10
CA ARG A 239 -2.44 7.83 10.42
C ARG A 239 -1.44 8.31 9.36
N TYR A 240 -0.15 8.01 9.51
CA TYR A 240 0.87 8.33 8.49
C TYR A 240 0.81 7.37 7.29
N LEU A 241 0.57 6.07 7.54
CA LEU A 241 0.37 5.07 6.49
C LEU A 241 -0.91 5.34 5.70
N ASN A 242 -1.99 5.74 6.40
CA ASN A 242 -3.25 6.10 5.78
C ASN A 242 -3.10 7.33 4.88
N GLU A 243 -2.38 8.35 5.34
CA GLU A 243 -2.05 9.52 4.51
C GLU A 243 -1.33 9.12 3.22
N PHE A 244 -0.31 8.27 3.33
CA PHE A 244 0.46 7.84 2.18
C PHE A 244 -0.36 6.99 1.20
N SER A 245 -1.20 6.09 1.73
CA SER A 245 -2.16 5.31 0.93
C SER A 245 -3.16 6.21 0.22
N PHE A 246 -3.72 7.20 0.93
CA PHE A 246 -4.67 8.17 0.37
C PHE A 246 -4.06 8.94 -0.79
N LEU A 247 -2.86 9.49 -0.61
CA LEU A 247 -2.18 10.24 -1.67
C LEU A 247 -1.95 9.37 -2.91
N LYS A 248 -1.45 8.15 -2.72
CA LYS A 248 -1.25 7.22 -3.85
C LYS A 248 -2.55 6.89 -4.56
N ASN A 249 -3.62 6.62 -3.83
CA ASN A 249 -4.91 6.23 -4.40
C ASN A 249 -5.63 7.41 -5.05
N ALA A 250 -5.47 8.64 -4.54
CA ALA A 250 -5.98 9.84 -5.20
C ALA A 250 -5.30 10.08 -6.57
N HIS A 251 -4.04 9.71 -6.73
CA HIS A 251 -3.35 9.72 -8.04
C HIS A 251 -3.83 8.62 -9.01
N VAL A 252 -4.48 7.57 -8.49
CA VAL A 252 -4.98 6.45 -9.30
C VAL A 252 -6.44 6.67 -9.68
N PHE A 253 -7.28 7.05 -8.72
CA PHE A 253 -8.72 7.18 -8.91
C PHE A 253 -9.19 8.61 -9.21
N GLY A 254 -8.38 9.63 -8.91
CA GLY A 254 -8.83 11.01 -8.90
C GLY A 254 -9.46 11.42 -7.56
N LEU A 255 -9.68 12.73 -7.41
CA LEU A 255 -10.33 13.33 -6.22
C LEU A 255 -11.83 13.57 -6.44
N ASP A 256 -12.32 13.48 -7.66
CA ASP A 256 -13.74 13.52 -8.02
C ASP A 256 -14.54 12.47 -7.25
N VAL A 257 -14.02 11.24 -7.15
CA VAL A 257 -14.71 10.14 -6.47
C VAL A 257 -14.90 10.37 -4.96
N ILE A 258 -14.12 11.27 -4.35
CA ILE A 258 -14.34 11.65 -2.95
C ILE A 258 -15.33 12.82 -2.79
N CYS A 259 -15.56 13.60 -3.85
CA CYS A 259 -16.46 14.75 -3.89
C CYS A 259 -17.93 14.39 -4.14
N GLU A 260 -18.21 13.29 -4.86
CA GLU A 260 -19.55 12.89 -5.31
C GLU A 260 -20.57 12.62 -4.19
N ASN A 261 -20.14 12.54 -2.92
CA ASN A 261 -21.04 12.39 -1.77
C ASN A 261 -21.30 13.70 -0.99
N GLY A 262 -20.86 14.85 -1.50
CA GLY A 262 -21.17 16.16 -0.91
C GLY A 262 -22.66 16.52 -0.99
N GLU A 263 -23.38 15.99 -1.97
CA GLU A 263 -24.83 16.22 -2.14
C GLU A 263 -25.66 15.48 -1.08
N MET A 264 -25.19 14.34 -0.56
CA MET A 264 -25.87 13.58 0.50
C MET A 264 -25.83 14.26 1.88
N LEU A 265 -25.04 15.33 2.05
CA LEU A 265 -24.99 16.13 3.29
C LEU A 265 -25.52 17.56 3.10
N ALA A 266 -26.01 17.90 1.91
CA ALA A 266 -26.60 19.20 1.59
C ALA A 266 -28.06 19.11 1.11
N GLY A 267 -28.65 17.91 1.08
CA GLY A 267 -29.96 17.62 0.46
C GLY A 267 -31.09 17.26 1.43
N GLU A 268 -31.17 17.86 2.61
CA GLU A 268 -32.43 17.93 3.38
C GLU A 268 -33.05 19.32 3.28
N VAL A 269 -33.12 19.88 2.07
CA VAL A 269 -34.21 20.78 1.69
C VAL A 269 -34.42 20.64 0.18
N ASP A 270 -35.68 20.37 -0.14
CA ASP A 270 -36.35 20.50 -1.44
C ASP A 270 -36.64 19.23 -2.27
N GLU A 271 -37.91 19.15 -2.64
CA GLU A 271 -38.63 18.05 -3.25
C GLU A 271 -38.33 17.88 -4.74
N ARG A 272 -38.36 16.61 -5.19
CA ARG A 272 -38.65 16.10 -6.56
C ARG A 272 -37.73 16.57 -7.71
N VAL A 273 -37.20 15.60 -8.47
CA VAL A 273 -37.65 15.21 -9.82
C VAL A 273 -36.79 14.05 -10.33
N ASP A 274 -37.45 13.05 -10.90
CA ASP A 274 -36.93 11.87 -11.57
C ASP A 274 -35.86 12.15 -12.65
N GLY A 275 -34.86 11.29 -12.76
CA GLY A 275 -33.92 11.31 -13.87
C GLY A 275 -32.79 10.31 -13.73
N ALA A 276 -33.06 9.05 -14.09
CA ALA A 276 -32.03 8.02 -14.26
C ALA A 276 -30.93 8.51 -15.21
N ARG A 277 -29.70 8.67 -14.70
CA ARG A 277 -28.50 8.90 -15.52
C ARG A 277 -27.58 7.69 -15.45
N GLU A 278 -27.54 7.04 -16.60
CA GLU A 278 -26.66 5.99 -17.08
C GLU A 278 -25.20 6.19 -16.64
N MET A 279 -24.67 5.23 -15.88
CA MET A 279 -23.26 5.23 -15.49
C MET A 279 -22.37 4.99 -16.72
N GLY A 280 -21.64 6.03 -17.10
CA GLY A 280 -20.59 5.98 -18.10
C GLY A 280 -19.51 4.97 -17.75
N ARG A 281 -19.22 4.10 -18.71
CA ARG A 281 -18.13 3.12 -18.71
C ARG A 281 -16.79 3.77 -18.35
N SER A 282 -16.22 3.45 -17.18
CA SER A 282 -14.78 3.59 -16.94
C SER A 282 -14.07 2.32 -17.40
N SER A 283 -13.68 2.30 -18.67
CA SER A 283 -12.77 1.30 -19.19
C SER A 283 -11.39 1.52 -18.56
N PHE A 284 -10.95 0.57 -17.73
CA PHE A 284 -9.55 0.38 -17.38
C PHE A 284 -8.80 -0.05 -18.65
N GLY A 285 -8.43 0.93 -19.45
CA GLY A 285 -7.60 0.79 -20.65
C GLY A 285 -6.46 1.78 -20.55
N SER A 286 -5.25 1.25 -20.57
CA SER A 286 -3.98 1.97 -20.58
C SER A 286 -3.89 3.00 -21.71
N ASP A 287 -3.70 4.27 -21.35
CA ASP A 287 -3.24 5.31 -22.27
C ASP A 287 -2.02 6.04 -21.64
N PRO A 288 -0.79 5.90 -22.17
CA PRO A 288 0.38 6.55 -21.62
C PRO A 288 0.54 7.92 -22.29
N GLY A 289 -0.38 8.84 -22.00
CA GLY A 289 -0.41 10.18 -22.59
C GLY A 289 -0.54 11.27 -21.53
N GLY A 290 0.55 11.58 -20.83
CA GLY A 290 0.61 12.79 -19.99
C GLY A 290 0.53 14.07 -20.83
N PRO A 291 0.08 15.21 -20.26
CA PRO A 291 -0.11 16.44 -21.02
C PRO A 291 1.22 16.98 -21.57
N LEU A 292 1.28 17.14 -22.89
CA LEU A 292 2.39 17.73 -23.64
C LEU A 292 2.44 19.26 -23.42
N GLY A 293 3.46 19.72 -22.69
CA GLY A 293 3.99 21.08 -22.72
C GLY A 293 5.18 21.20 -23.71
N PRO A 294 5.56 22.41 -24.14
CA PRO A 294 5.89 22.70 -25.52
C PRO A 294 7.26 22.17 -25.98
N ALA A 295 7.28 21.83 -27.27
CA ALA A 295 8.41 21.32 -28.02
C ALA A 295 9.62 22.27 -28.00
N VAL A 296 10.78 21.73 -27.62
CA VAL A 296 12.10 22.25 -28.00
C VAL A 296 12.86 21.09 -28.61
N GLY A 297 12.95 21.10 -29.95
CA GLY A 297 13.59 20.05 -30.71
C GLY A 297 15.11 20.12 -30.63
N ILE A 298 15.76 18.96 -30.56
CA ILE A 298 17.17 18.78 -30.94
C ILE A 298 17.36 17.39 -31.58
N GLY A 299 17.58 17.39 -32.89
CA GLY A 299 18.63 16.63 -33.59
C GLY A 299 18.65 15.10 -33.51
N ARG A 300 18.14 14.44 -34.55
CA ARG A 300 18.66 13.15 -35.04
C ARG A 300 20.10 13.34 -35.55
N LYS A 301 21.03 12.48 -35.12
CA LYS A 301 22.20 11.99 -35.87
C LYS A 301 22.85 10.82 -35.12
N GLY A 302 23.20 9.75 -35.84
CA GLY A 302 24.00 8.62 -35.37
C GLY A 302 23.25 7.30 -35.44
#